data_AF-A0A929H0H1-F1
#
_entry.id   AF-A0A929H0H1-F1
#
_cell.length_a   1.000
_cell.length_b   1.000
_cell.length_c   1.000
_cell.angle_alpha   90.00
_cell.angle_beta   90.00
_cell.angle_gamma   90.00
#
_symmetry.space_group_name_H-M   'P 1'
#
loop_
_entity.id
_entity.type
_entity.pdbx_description
1 polymer ?
#
loop_
_entity_poly.entity_id
_entity_poly.type
_entity_poly.pdbx_seq_one_letter_code
_entity_poly.pdbx_strand_id
1 'polypeptide(L)'
;MSVDKVVRSAGRAARENDKYTGCAQAVLGALQRQFAIGDTESFRSATVLSGGVARRRETCGALPGALKGIGLVYGREDMQDTAAYGRAVTEARLADTMPTSTTSCVLSPQTWPPGRYQR
;
A
#
# COMPACT_ATOMS: atom_id res chain seq x y z
N MET A 1 -4.22 -14.26 -17.06
CA MET A 1 -2.86 -13.89 -16.59
C MET A 1 -2.62 -14.59 -15.26
N SER A 2 -1.47 -15.24 -15.05
CA SER A 2 -1.16 -15.87 -13.75
C SER A 2 -1.02 -14.80 -12.65
N VAL A 3 -1.55 -15.09 -11.46
CA VAL A 3 -1.51 -14.23 -10.27
C VAL A 3 -0.07 -13.82 -9.94
N ASP A 4 0.89 -14.72 -10.07
CA ASP A 4 2.31 -14.43 -9.83
C ASP A 4 2.86 -13.33 -10.73
N LYS A 5 2.43 -13.32 -12.00
CA LYS A 5 2.86 -12.30 -12.96
C LYS A 5 2.34 -10.93 -12.57
N VAL A 6 1.11 -10.86 -12.07
CA VAL A 6 0.46 -9.63 -11.61
C VAL A 6 1.15 -9.11 -10.35
N VAL A 7 1.41 -9.96 -9.37
CA VAL A 7 2.13 -9.61 -8.14
C VAL A 7 3.54 -9.10 -8.45
N ARG A 8 4.29 -9.78 -9.32
CA ARG A 8 5.64 -9.36 -9.74
C ARG A 8 5.63 -8.05 -10.52
N SER A 9 4.65 -7.85 -11.39
CA SER A 9 4.46 -6.59 -12.15
C SER A 9 4.18 -5.42 -11.21
N ALA A 10 3.21 -5.58 -10.32
CA ALA A 10 2.84 -4.57 -9.33
C ALA A 10 4.00 -4.25 -8.38
N GLY A 11 4.75 -5.26 -7.92
CA GLY A 11 5.94 -5.07 -7.08
C GLY A 11 7.05 -4.28 -7.79
N ARG A 12 7.27 -4.52 -9.09
CA ARG A 12 8.24 -3.74 -9.89
C ARG A 12 7.81 -2.29 -10.01
N ALA A 13 6.55 -2.05 -10.38
CA ALA A 13 6.01 -0.69 -10.52
C ALA A 13 6.03 0.08 -9.19
N ALA A 14 5.71 -0.58 -8.08
CA ALA A 14 5.78 0.03 -6.75
C ALA A 14 7.22 0.42 -6.39
N ARG A 15 8.20 -0.47 -6.63
CA ARG A 15 9.61 -0.18 -6.37
C ARG A 15 10.13 0.98 -7.22
N GLU A 16 9.66 1.09 -8.45
CA GLU A 16 10.01 2.22 -9.31
C GLU A 16 9.39 3.54 -8.80
N ASN A 17 8.16 3.51 -8.31
CA ASN A 17 7.48 4.70 -7.78
C ASN A 17 8.05 5.16 -6.42
N ASP A 18 8.65 4.26 -5.63
CA ASP A 18 9.17 4.56 -4.29
C ASP A 18 10.31 5.60 -4.29
N LYS A 19 10.95 5.83 -5.45
CA LYS A 19 11.98 6.87 -5.64
C LYS A 19 11.48 8.30 -5.36
N TYR A 20 10.17 8.53 -5.38
CA TYR A 20 9.56 9.84 -5.20
C TYR A 20 9.12 10.14 -3.77
N THR A 21 9.58 9.37 -2.76
CA THR A 21 9.13 9.44 -1.36
C THR A 21 7.63 9.28 -1.23
N GLY A 22 7.16 8.05 -1.01
CA GLY A 22 5.71 7.84 -0.94
C GLY A 22 5.30 6.37 -0.97
N CYS A 23 5.82 5.53 -0.07
CA CYS A 23 5.63 4.08 -0.14
C CYS A 23 4.16 3.63 -0.25
N ALA A 24 3.22 4.36 0.38
CA ALA A 24 1.79 4.10 0.26
C ALA A 24 1.25 4.43 -1.14
N GLN A 25 1.63 5.58 -1.69
CA GLN A 25 1.26 6.02 -3.03
C GLN A 25 1.92 5.17 -4.11
N ALA A 26 3.15 4.71 -3.88
CA ALA A 26 3.89 3.86 -4.79
C ALA A 26 3.18 2.53 -5.02
N VAL A 27 2.73 1.89 -3.92
CA VAL A 27 1.96 0.64 -3.96
C VAL A 27 0.57 0.87 -4.52
N LEU A 28 -0.19 1.83 -3.99
CA LEU A 28 -1.54 2.10 -4.46
C LEU A 28 -1.54 2.45 -5.95
N GLY A 29 -0.67 3.35 -6.39
CA GLY A 29 -0.57 3.74 -7.80
C GLY A 29 -0.19 2.57 -8.73
N ALA A 30 0.64 1.64 -8.26
CA ALA A 30 0.93 0.41 -9.02
C ALA A 30 -0.31 -0.48 -9.16
N LEU A 31 -1.10 -0.63 -8.09
CA LEU A 31 -2.35 -1.39 -8.10
C LEU A 31 -3.42 -0.73 -8.98
N GLN A 32 -3.59 0.59 -8.87
CA GLN A 32 -4.52 1.37 -9.69
C GLN A 32 -4.22 1.20 -11.19
N ARG A 33 -2.94 1.23 -11.59
CA ARG A 33 -2.52 0.99 -12.98
C ARG A 33 -2.75 -0.45 -13.44
N GLN A 34 -2.49 -1.43 -12.58
CA GLN A 34 -2.53 -2.85 -12.95
C GLN A 34 -3.95 -3.41 -13.01
N PHE A 35 -4.84 -2.93 -12.14
CA PHE A 35 -6.22 -3.39 -12.02
C PHE A 35 -7.25 -2.38 -12.55
N ALA A 36 -6.81 -1.21 -13.02
CA ALA A 36 -7.68 -0.11 -13.45
C ALA A 36 -8.72 0.27 -12.37
N ILE A 37 -8.27 0.34 -11.10
CA ILE A 37 -9.11 0.64 -9.93
C ILE A 37 -8.81 2.03 -9.36
N GLY A 38 -9.83 2.66 -8.78
CA GLY A 38 -9.73 3.95 -8.09
C GLY A 38 -9.43 5.15 -9.00
N ASP A 39 -9.20 6.29 -8.36
CA ASP A 39 -9.07 7.60 -9.01
C ASP A 39 -7.96 8.46 -8.37
N THR A 40 -7.87 9.73 -8.80
CA THR A 40 -6.93 10.70 -8.26
C THR A 40 -7.19 11.02 -6.78
N GLU A 41 -8.45 11.00 -6.32
CA GLU A 41 -8.78 11.24 -4.91
C GLU A 41 -8.30 10.10 -4.01
N SER A 42 -8.44 8.86 -4.49
CA SER A 42 -7.90 7.66 -3.86
C SER A 42 -6.37 7.71 -3.76
N PHE A 43 -5.72 8.17 -4.84
CA PHE A 43 -4.27 8.36 -4.86
C PHE A 43 -3.82 9.47 -3.89
N ARG A 44 -4.51 10.61 -3.89
CA ARG A 44 -4.23 11.77 -3.03
C ARG A 44 -4.35 11.39 -1.55
N SER A 45 -5.39 10.67 -1.18
CA SER A 45 -5.62 10.27 0.21
C SER A 45 -4.59 9.24 0.72
N ALA A 46 -3.73 8.68 -0.13
CA ALA A 46 -2.61 7.83 0.31
C ALA A 46 -1.34 8.63 0.69
N THR A 47 -1.28 9.93 0.39
CA THR A 47 -0.10 10.78 0.65
C THR A 47 0.34 10.74 2.12
N VAL A 48 -0.61 10.92 3.03
CA VAL A 48 -0.36 11.01 4.48
C VAL A 48 0.07 9.67 5.11
N LEU A 49 -0.12 8.55 4.41
CA LEU A 49 0.26 7.24 4.91
C LEU A 49 1.76 6.95 4.71
N SER A 50 2.45 7.81 3.96
CA SER A 50 3.86 7.64 3.59
C SER A 50 4.83 7.96 4.74
N GLY A 51 5.94 7.21 4.79
CA GLY A 51 6.97 7.32 5.84
C GLY A 51 6.49 6.93 7.25
N GLY A 52 5.44 6.11 7.30
CA GLY A 52 4.81 5.60 8.50
C GLY A 52 3.89 6.59 9.17
N VAL A 53 2.66 6.64 8.65
CA VAL A 53 1.51 7.45 9.11
C VAL A 53 1.94 8.84 9.59
N ALA A 54 1.92 9.80 8.66
CA ALA A 54 2.38 11.16 8.89
C ALA A 54 3.85 11.24 9.34
N ARG A 55 4.74 10.43 8.72
CA ARG A 55 6.20 10.44 8.97
C ARG A 55 6.62 10.02 10.38
N ARG A 56 5.73 9.38 11.15
CA ARG A 56 6.00 8.85 12.50
C ARG A 56 6.79 7.54 12.53
N ARG A 57 6.97 6.88 11.38
CA ARG A 57 7.70 5.60 11.23
C ARG A 57 7.13 4.42 12.04
N GLU A 58 5.86 4.49 12.42
CA GLU A 58 5.21 3.42 13.21
C GLU A 58 4.77 2.23 12.36
N THR A 59 4.22 2.49 11.17
CA THR A 59 3.69 1.45 10.27
C THR A 59 4.32 1.57 8.89
N CYS A 60 4.61 0.46 8.20
CA CYS A 60 5.07 0.56 6.81
C CYS A 60 3.93 1.10 5.93
N GLY A 61 4.11 2.28 5.31
CA GLY A 61 3.05 2.90 4.48
C GLY A 61 2.65 2.11 3.23
N ALA A 62 3.51 1.20 2.76
CA ALA A 62 3.19 0.27 1.67
C ALA A 62 1.98 -0.63 2.00
N LEU A 63 1.86 -1.06 3.27
CA LEU A 63 0.77 -1.93 3.74
C LEU A 63 -0.61 -1.26 3.63
N PRO A 64 -0.86 -0.08 4.24
CA PRO A 64 -2.15 0.59 4.09
C PRO A 64 -2.39 1.05 2.65
N GLY A 65 -1.36 1.25 1.83
CA GLY A 65 -1.51 1.44 0.38
C GLY A 65 -2.11 0.22 -0.33
N ALA A 66 -1.66 -1.00 0.02
CA ALA A 66 -2.24 -2.24 -0.51
C ALA A 66 -3.67 -2.48 0.00
N LEU A 67 -3.89 -2.31 1.30
CA LEU A 67 -5.22 -2.44 1.92
C LEU A 67 -6.23 -1.48 1.31
N LYS A 68 -5.79 -0.27 0.96
CA LYS A 68 -6.63 0.69 0.26
C LYS A 68 -7.02 0.24 -1.14
N GLY A 69 -6.12 -0.45 -1.85
CA GLY A 69 -6.46 -1.12 -3.12
C GLY A 69 -7.56 -2.17 -2.95
N ILE A 70 -7.50 -2.98 -1.89
CA ILE A 70 -8.56 -3.95 -1.54
C ILE A 70 -9.86 -3.23 -1.21
N GLY A 71 -9.79 -2.15 -0.43
CA GLY A 71 -10.94 -1.32 -0.09
C GLY A 71 -11.61 -0.66 -1.29
N LEU A 72 -10.88 -0.35 -2.36
CA LEU A 72 -11.47 0.16 -3.60
C LEU A 72 -12.29 -0.89 -4.37
N VAL A 73 -12.01 -2.18 -4.17
CA VAL A 73 -12.70 -3.27 -4.87
C VAL A 73 -13.84 -3.86 -4.02
N TYR A 74 -13.60 -4.03 -2.72
CA TYR A 74 -14.52 -4.73 -1.81
C TYR A 74 -15.14 -3.82 -0.75
N GLY A 75 -14.74 -2.55 -0.69
CA GLY A 75 -15.24 -1.60 0.28
C GLY A 75 -16.74 -1.33 0.15
N ARG A 76 -17.31 -0.77 1.22
CA ARG A 76 -18.72 -0.37 1.27
C ARG A 76 -18.88 1.06 0.75
N GLU A 77 -19.99 1.32 0.07
CA GLU A 77 -20.40 2.68 -0.34
C GLU A 77 -21.27 3.35 0.74
N ASP A 78 -22.06 2.55 1.47
CA ASP A 78 -22.88 2.99 2.59
C ASP A 78 -22.33 2.41 3.92
N MET A 79 -22.31 3.24 4.96
CA MET A 79 -21.94 2.84 6.32
C MET A 79 -22.86 1.75 6.89
N GLN A 80 -24.11 1.65 6.42
CA GLN A 80 -25.07 0.65 6.85
C GLN A 80 -24.81 -0.75 6.26
N ASP A 81 -24.03 -0.85 5.17
CA ASP A 81 -23.68 -2.14 4.57
C ASP A 81 -22.58 -2.85 5.36
N THR A 82 -23.01 -3.51 6.42
CA THR A 82 -22.16 -4.32 7.30
C THR A 82 -21.70 -5.62 6.63
N ALA A 83 -22.42 -6.10 5.62
CA ALA A 83 -22.04 -7.30 4.87
C ALA A 83 -20.83 -7.00 3.97
N ALA A 84 -20.84 -5.87 3.23
CA ALA A 84 -19.68 -5.42 2.47
C ALA A 84 -18.47 -5.14 3.36
N TYR A 85 -18.69 -4.52 4.53
CA TYR A 85 -17.62 -4.36 5.52
C TYR A 85 -16.99 -5.70 5.93
N GLY A 86 -17.81 -6.70 6.27
CA GLY A 86 -17.33 -8.02 6.66
C GLY A 86 -16.53 -8.72 5.57
N ARG A 87 -16.98 -8.61 4.31
CA ARG A 87 -16.24 -9.11 3.14
C ARG A 87 -14.90 -8.40 2.98
N ALA A 88 -14.89 -7.07 2.96
CA ALA A 88 -13.68 -6.27 2.81
C ALA A 88 -12.62 -6.60 3.88
N VAL A 89 -13.04 -6.73 5.15
CA VAL A 89 -12.14 -7.06 6.26
C VAL A 89 -11.62 -8.48 6.14
N THR A 90 -12.44 -9.43 5.70
CA THR A 90 -12.00 -10.82 5.46
C THR A 90 -10.92 -10.87 4.38
N GLU A 91 -11.14 -10.21 3.23
CA GLU A 91 -10.16 -10.13 2.14
C GLU A 91 -8.87 -9.43 2.58
N ALA A 92 -8.99 -8.35 3.36
CA ALA A 92 -7.84 -7.64 3.93
C ALA A 92 -7.01 -8.51 4.89
N ARG A 93 -7.64 -9.38 5.68
CA ARG A 93 -6.96 -10.31 6.59
C ARG A 93 -6.19 -11.39 5.83
N LEU A 94 -6.73 -11.85 4.70
CA LEU A 94 -6.00 -12.77 3.83
C LEU A 94 -4.72 -12.11 3.29
N ALA A 95 -4.77 -10.82 2.94
CA ALA A 95 -3.60 -10.07 2.50
C ALA A 95 -2.54 -9.87 3.61
N ASP A 96 -2.95 -9.81 4.89
CA ASP A 96 -2.05 -9.66 6.04
C ASP A 96 -1.22 -10.92 6.33
N THR A 97 -1.61 -12.07 5.74
CA THR A 97 -0.79 -13.30 5.77
C THR A 97 0.35 -13.29 4.74
N MET A 98 0.44 -12.27 3.88
CA MET A 98 1.62 -12.11 3.02
C MET A 98 2.85 -11.90 3.90
N PRO A 99 3.94 -12.65 3.69
CA PRO A 99 5.15 -12.47 4.48
C PRO A 99 5.62 -11.03 4.28
N THR A 100 5.69 -10.33 5.40
CA THR A 100 6.26 -9.01 5.68
C THR A 100 7.74 -8.86 5.25
N SER A 101 8.19 -9.59 4.23
CA SER A 101 9.51 -9.48 3.61
C SER A 101 9.75 -8.11 2.96
N THR A 102 8.70 -7.32 2.69
CA THR A 102 8.80 -5.89 2.35
C THR A 102 8.88 -4.95 3.56
N THR A 103 8.72 -5.46 4.79
CA THR A 103 9.10 -4.76 6.04
C THR A 103 10.62 -4.60 6.17
N SER A 104 11.41 -5.10 5.20
CA SER A 104 12.83 -4.74 5.06
C SER A 104 13.07 -3.21 5.05
N CYS A 105 12.10 -2.38 4.64
CA CYS A 105 12.26 -0.92 4.75
C CYS A 105 12.18 -0.34 6.17
N VAL A 106 11.58 -1.05 7.14
CA VAL A 106 11.51 -0.58 8.54
C VAL A 106 12.48 -1.37 9.45
N LEU A 107 12.87 -2.58 9.02
CA LEU A 107 13.66 -3.51 9.84
C LEU A 107 15.03 -3.90 9.24
N SER A 108 15.48 -3.30 8.13
CA SER A 108 16.88 -3.45 7.67
C SER A 108 17.70 -2.19 8.00
N PRO A 109 18.57 -2.24 9.04
CA PRO A 109 19.59 -1.22 9.29
C PRO A 109 20.57 -1.01 8.12
N GLN A 110 20.57 -1.87 7.11
CA GLN A 110 21.61 -1.91 6.06
C GLN A 110 21.24 -1.15 4.77
N THR A 111 20.01 -0.66 4.63
CA THR A 111 19.60 0.13 3.43
C THR A 111 19.34 1.61 3.71
N TRP A 112 19.53 2.05 4.96
CA TRP A 112 19.34 3.44 5.36
C TRP A 112 20.70 4.15 5.52
N PRO A 113 21.09 5.07 4.61
CA PRO A 113 22.31 5.85 4.80
C PRO A 113 22.14 6.81 5.99
N PRO A 114 23.06 6.83 6.97
CA PRO A 114 23.07 7.86 8.00
C PRO A 114 23.53 9.17 7.35
N GLY A 115 22.63 10.14 7.18
CA GLY A 115 23.05 11.46 6.66
C GLY A 115 22.00 12.37 6.02
N ARG A 116 20.74 11.95 5.86
CA ARG A 116 19.67 12.85 5.34
C ARG A 116 18.55 13.10 6.36
N TYR A 117 18.92 13.51 7.57
CA TYR A 117 17.96 14.00 8.55
C TYR A 117 18.44 15.30 9.20
N GLN A 118 18.42 16.38 8.40
CA GLN A 118 18.30 17.75 8.90
C GLN A 118 17.26 18.48 8.03
N ARG A 119 16.03 18.55 8.54
CA ARG A 119 15.28 19.78 8.84
C ARG A 119 14.05 19.39 9.64
#